data_AF-A0A0F8ZWD9-F1
#
_entry.id   AF-A0A0F8ZWD9-F1
#
_cell.length_a   1.000
_cell.length_b   1.000
_cell.length_c   1.000
_cell.angle_alpha   90.00
_cell.angle_beta   90.00
_cell.angle_gamma   90.00
#
_symmetry.space_group_name_H-M   'P 1'
#
loop_
_entity.id
_entity.type
_entity.pdbx_description
1 polymer ?
#
loop_
_entity_poly.entity_id
_entity_poly.type
_entity_poly.pdbx_seq_one_letter_code
_entity_poly.pdbx_strand_id
1 'polypeptide(L)'
;MINLHWKIEEHFKVKIGGNIFIDIPNLIMYGDEPLFKIYRSTSDGLLGIDFDIYDKNGNKIATIRKGMIVQGDEKNYNISYREVVDHYKISEKKSGRIICDLKKREKAGDFELDLSVNLYTKSGFLFEATPTIIRVKQALLSGNTLVGCKYAIRIDPNNFSISIC
;
A
#
# COMPACT_ATOMS: atom_id res chain seq x y z
N MET A 1 -35.42 -17.23 -10.91
CA MET A 1 -34.24 -16.33 -10.85
C MET A 1 -33.07 -17.15 -10.33
N ILE A 2 -32.05 -17.38 -11.14
CA ILE A 2 -30.83 -18.08 -10.71
C ILE A 2 -29.91 -17.01 -10.12
N ASN A 3 -29.73 -17.02 -8.80
CA ASN A 3 -28.67 -16.24 -8.17
C ASN A 3 -27.35 -16.93 -8.51
N LEU A 4 -26.69 -16.46 -9.57
CA LEU A 4 -25.28 -16.76 -9.82
C LEU A 4 -24.46 -16.08 -8.71
N HIS A 5 -24.28 -16.80 -7.60
CA HIS A 5 -23.36 -16.44 -6.55
C HIS A 5 -21.94 -16.67 -7.09
N TRP A 6 -21.38 -15.66 -7.77
CA TRP A 6 -19.95 -15.66 -8.09
C TRP A 6 -19.19 -15.72 -6.76
N LYS A 7 -18.47 -16.81 -6.51
CA LYS A 7 -17.61 -16.93 -5.33
C LYS A 7 -16.47 -15.93 -5.52
N ILE A 8 -16.43 -14.90 -4.69
CA ILE A 8 -15.33 -13.93 -4.68
C ILE A 8 -14.10 -14.66 -4.14
N GLU A 9 -12.98 -14.54 -4.85
CA GLU A 9 -11.69 -15.08 -4.41
C GLU A 9 -11.28 -14.43 -3.08
N GLU A 10 -11.00 -15.25 -2.07
CA GLU A 10 -10.61 -14.79 -0.74
C GLU A 10 -9.09 -14.75 -0.59
N HIS A 11 -8.37 -15.57 -1.37
CA HIS A 11 -6.92 -15.60 -1.36
C HIS A 11 -6.33 -14.43 -2.15
N PHE A 12 -5.25 -13.84 -1.63
CA PHE A 12 -4.49 -12.83 -2.33
C PHE A 12 -3.04 -12.79 -1.90
N LYS A 13 -2.19 -12.34 -2.82
CA LYS A 13 -0.75 -12.19 -2.60
C LYS A 13 -0.31 -10.78 -2.96
N VAL A 14 0.25 -10.07 -1.99
CA VAL A 14 0.69 -8.68 -2.11
C VAL A 14 2.16 -8.58 -1.77
N LYS A 15 2.90 -7.77 -2.55
CA LYS A 15 4.27 -7.39 -2.23
C LYS A 15 4.30 -5.96 -1.75
N ILE A 16 4.84 -5.73 -0.56
CA ILE A 16 5.14 -4.39 -0.06
C ILE A 16 6.58 -4.36 0.39
N GLY A 17 7.34 -3.40 -0.11
CA GLY A 17 8.65 -3.13 0.43
C GLY A 17 9.61 -4.33 0.32
N GLY A 18 9.53 -5.12 -0.76
CA GLY A 18 10.29 -6.37 -0.90
C GLY A 18 9.81 -7.58 -0.07
N ASN A 19 8.78 -7.42 0.76
CA ASN A 19 8.21 -8.49 1.59
C ASN A 19 6.88 -8.97 0.98
N ILE A 20 6.55 -10.24 1.21
CA ILE A 20 5.36 -10.91 0.68
C ILE A 20 4.33 -11.08 1.79
N PHE A 21 3.09 -10.73 1.51
CA PHE A 21 1.96 -10.86 2.41
C PHE A 21 0.84 -11.64 1.72
N ILE A 22 0.37 -12.69 2.37
CA ILE A 22 -0.65 -13.60 1.85
C ILE A 22 -1.84 -13.61 2.79
N ASP A 23 -3.01 -13.22 2.28
CA ASP A 23 -4.30 -13.24 3.01
C ASP A 23 -4.31 -12.38 4.28
N ILE A 24 -3.62 -11.24 4.26
CA ILE A 24 -3.56 -10.30 5.38
C ILE A 24 -4.25 -8.99 4.98
N PRO A 25 -5.49 -8.72 5.45
CA PRO A 25 -6.25 -7.55 5.01
C PRO A 25 -5.71 -6.22 5.57
N ASN A 26 -5.11 -6.26 6.75
CA ASN A 26 -4.53 -5.10 7.43
C ASN A 26 -3.02 -5.25 7.52
N LEU A 27 -2.31 -5.04 6.40
CA LEU A 27 -0.87 -5.30 6.35
C LEU A 27 -0.10 -4.53 7.42
N ILE A 28 -0.34 -3.22 7.49
CA ILE A 28 0.40 -2.32 8.36
C ILE A 28 -0.59 -1.45 9.10
N MET A 29 -0.56 -1.51 10.42
CA MET A 29 -1.36 -0.70 11.34
C MET A 29 -0.52 0.43 11.91
N TYR A 30 -1.07 1.64 11.96
CA TYR A 30 -0.52 2.76 12.73
C TYR A 30 -1.54 3.16 13.80
N GLY A 31 -1.24 2.84 15.06
CA GLY A 31 -2.26 2.82 16.12
C GLY A 31 -3.32 1.77 15.80
N ASP A 32 -4.59 2.19 15.80
CA ASP A 32 -5.75 1.34 15.48
C ASP A 32 -6.26 1.52 14.03
N GLU A 33 -5.54 2.27 13.21
CA GLU A 33 -5.90 2.52 11.81
C GLU A 33 -4.96 1.79 10.84
N PRO A 34 -5.47 1.12 9.80
CA PRO A 34 -4.62 0.54 8.77
C PRO A 34 -4.01 1.66 7.91
N LEU A 35 -2.68 1.64 7.74
CA LEU A 35 -2.02 2.50 6.75
C LEU A 35 -2.42 2.11 5.32
N PHE A 36 -2.61 0.81 5.09
CA PHE A 36 -3.08 0.25 3.83
C PHE A 36 -4.27 -0.64 4.11
N LYS A 37 -5.43 -0.24 3.59
CA LYS A 37 -6.63 -1.09 3.64
C LYS A 37 -6.71 -1.91 2.36
N ILE A 38 -6.58 -3.23 2.49
CA ILE A 38 -6.71 -4.17 1.38
C ILE A 38 -8.06 -4.85 1.42
N TYR A 39 -8.72 -4.97 0.28
CA TYR A 39 -10.03 -5.58 0.17
C TYR A 39 -10.30 -6.09 -1.23
N ARG A 40 -11.16 -7.11 -1.34
CA ARG A 40 -11.76 -7.52 -2.61
C ARG A 40 -12.98 -6.65 -2.88
N SER A 41 -13.01 -6.05 -4.06
CA SER A 41 -14.16 -5.27 -4.52
C SER A 41 -15.33 -6.21 -4.81
N THR A 42 -16.50 -5.95 -4.22
CA THR A 42 -17.69 -6.80 -4.37
C THR A 42 -18.34 -6.70 -5.75
N SER A 43 -18.02 -5.65 -6.52
CA SER A 43 -18.58 -5.42 -7.85
C SER A 43 -17.84 -6.15 -8.96
N ASP A 44 -16.52 -6.39 -8.81
CA ASP A 44 -15.65 -6.91 -9.87
C ASP A 44 -14.61 -7.94 -9.40
N GLY A 45 -14.57 -8.27 -8.10
CA GLY A 45 -13.65 -9.25 -7.51
C GLY A 45 -12.18 -8.79 -7.46
N LEU A 46 -11.86 -7.57 -7.90
CA LEU A 46 -10.48 -7.09 -7.96
C LEU A 46 -9.95 -6.72 -6.58
N LEU A 47 -8.67 -6.99 -6.35
CA LEU A 47 -7.98 -6.55 -5.14
C LEU A 47 -7.76 -5.03 -5.20
N GLY A 48 -8.38 -4.33 -4.26
CA GLY A 48 -8.23 -2.91 -4.02
C GLY A 48 -7.28 -2.62 -2.87
N ILE A 49 -6.63 -1.48 -2.94
CA ILE A 49 -5.85 -0.90 -1.85
C ILE A 49 -6.23 0.58 -1.70
N ASP A 50 -6.54 0.97 -0.46
CA ASP A 50 -6.86 2.35 -0.11
C ASP A 50 -5.87 2.87 0.92
N PHE A 51 -5.36 4.08 0.67
CA PHE A 51 -4.52 4.83 1.62
C PHE A 51 -4.44 6.30 1.23
N ASP A 52 -4.02 7.12 2.18
CA ASP A 52 -3.76 8.54 1.98
C ASP A 52 -2.24 8.79 2.10
N ILE A 53 -1.74 9.74 1.32
CA ILE A 53 -0.32 10.11 1.29
C ILE A 53 -0.22 11.52 1.83
N TYR A 54 0.61 11.72 2.87
CA TYR A 54 0.87 13.03 3.46
C TYR A 54 2.33 13.46 3.28
N ASP A 55 2.57 14.76 3.27
CA ASP A 55 3.91 15.35 3.34
C ASP A 55 4.43 15.36 4.79
N LYS A 56 5.70 15.76 4.97
CA LYS A 56 6.33 15.86 6.29
C LYS A 56 5.66 16.85 7.26
N ASN A 57 4.82 17.74 6.75
CA ASN A 57 4.09 18.73 7.52
C ASN A 57 2.65 18.28 7.83
N GLY A 58 2.26 17.06 7.41
CA GLY A 58 0.91 16.53 7.58
C GLY A 58 -0.12 17.01 6.54
N ASN A 59 0.32 17.69 5.47
CA ASN A 59 -0.58 18.07 4.37
C ASN A 59 -0.83 16.86 3.47
N LYS A 60 -2.09 16.64 3.07
CA LYS A 60 -2.42 15.53 2.17
C LYS A 60 -1.92 15.83 0.76
N ILE A 61 -1.06 14.96 0.25
CA ILE A 61 -0.50 15.00 -1.11
C ILE A 61 -1.47 14.33 -2.09
N ALA A 62 -1.95 13.13 -1.75
CA ALA A 62 -2.76 12.33 -2.64
C ALA A 62 -3.62 11.32 -1.88
N THR A 63 -4.66 10.85 -2.57
CA THR A 63 -5.60 9.86 -2.08
C THR A 63 -5.64 8.70 -3.07
N ILE A 64 -5.36 7.48 -2.58
CA ILE A 64 -5.43 6.24 -3.37
C ILE A 64 -6.69 5.47 -2.97
N ARG A 65 -7.56 5.13 -3.92
CA ARG A 65 -8.76 4.31 -3.72
C ARG A 65 -8.87 3.24 -4.80
N LYS A 66 -9.18 2.00 -4.43
CA LYS A 66 -9.19 0.83 -5.33
C LYS A 66 -7.88 0.67 -6.11
N GLY A 67 -6.76 1.10 -5.53
CA GLY A 67 -5.46 1.16 -6.18
C GLY A 67 -5.35 2.17 -7.33
N MET A 68 -6.19 3.22 -7.33
CA MET A 68 -6.15 4.32 -8.29
C MET A 68 -5.97 5.65 -7.55
N ILE A 69 -5.28 6.60 -8.18
CA ILE A 69 -5.14 7.96 -7.65
C ILE A 69 -6.44 8.72 -7.92
N VAL A 70 -7.16 9.12 -6.87
CA VAL A 70 -8.44 9.85 -7.00
C VAL A 70 -8.32 11.35 -6.72
N GLN A 71 -7.25 11.76 -6.04
CA GLN A 71 -6.92 13.15 -5.79
C GLN A 71 -5.40 13.27 -5.65
N GLY A 72 -4.83 14.38 -6.11
CA GLY A 72 -3.41 14.64 -5.93
C GLY A 72 -3.02 16.11 -6.12
N ASP A 73 -1.93 16.52 -5.46
CA ASP A 73 -1.30 17.82 -5.64
C ASP A 73 -0.44 17.84 -6.91
N GLU A 74 -1.09 18.04 -8.06
CA GLU A 74 -0.42 18.15 -9.36
C GLU A 74 0.48 19.39 -9.47
N LYS A 75 0.39 20.36 -8.55
CA LYS A 75 1.26 21.54 -8.57
C LYS A 75 2.68 21.13 -8.17
N ASN A 76 2.82 20.39 -7.08
CA ASN A 76 4.12 20.03 -6.50
C ASN A 76 4.61 18.63 -6.88
N TYR A 77 3.73 17.76 -7.41
CA TYR A 77 4.05 16.36 -7.70
C TYR A 77 3.74 15.98 -9.14
N ASN A 78 4.54 15.06 -9.69
CA ASN A 78 4.24 14.35 -10.93
C ASN A 78 3.40 13.14 -10.59
N ILE A 79 2.25 12.99 -11.26
CA ILE A 79 1.27 11.94 -10.99
C ILE A 79 0.99 11.20 -12.31
N SER A 80 1.48 9.96 -12.44
CA SER A 80 1.28 9.16 -13.64
C SER A 80 0.02 8.31 -13.52
N TYR A 81 -1.12 8.82 -13.97
CA TYR A 81 -2.37 8.05 -14.04
C TYR A 81 -2.85 7.77 -15.46
N ARG A 82 -2.18 8.33 -16.49
CA ARG A 82 -2.63 8.26 -17.89
C ARG A 82 -1.70 7.47 -18.82
N GLU A 83 -0.46 7.21 -18.42
CA GLU A 83 0.57 6.71 -19.34
C GLU A 83 0.67 5.18 -19.35
N VAL A 84 0.39 4.52 -18.22
CA VAL A 84 0.51 3.07 -18.08
C VAL A 84 -0.64 2.54 -17.24
N VAL A 85 -1.48 1.71 -17.85
CA VAL A 85 -2.56 1.00 -17.13
C VAL A 85 -1.92 0.09 -16.09
N ASP A 86 -2.51 0.04 -14.90
CA ASP A 86 -2.07 -0.79 -13.76
C ASP A 86 -0.67 -0.44 -13.21
N HIS A 87 -0.12 0.74 -13.54
CA HIS A 87 1.09 1.27 -12.92
C HIS A 87 0.93 2.76 -12.58
N TYR A 88 0.87 3.06 -11.29
CA TYR A 88 0.65 4.39 -10.76
C TYR A 88 1.86 4.86 -9.97
N LYS A 89 2.39 6.03 -10.34
CA LYS A 89 3.57 6.61 -9.71
C LYS A 89 3.32 8.06 -9.30
N ILE A 90 3.81 8.40 -8.12
CA ILE A 90 3.83 9.77 -7.60
C ILE A 90 5.27 10.11 -7.25
N SER A 91 5.77 11.22 -7.78
CA SER A 91 7.10 11.76 -7.43
C SER A 91 7.08 13.26 -7.20
N GLU A 92 7.96 13.75 -6.32
CA GLU A 92 8.17 15.18 -6.11
C GLU A 92 8.79 15.83 -7.35
N LYS A 93 8.22 16.93 -7.86
CA LYS A 93 8.79 17.65 -9.01
C LYS A 93 10.17 18.22 -8.72
N LYS A 94 10.37 18.75 -7.51
CA LYS A 94 11.60 19.44 -7.13
C LYS A 94 12.79 18.50 -6.99
N SER A 95 12.59 17.34 -6.38
CA SER A 95 13.67 16.41 -6.03
C SER A 95 13.73 15.17 -6.93
N GLY A 96 12.65 14.87 -7.68
CA GLY A 96 12.49 13.60 -8.38
C GLY A 96 12.19 12.41 -7.46
N ARG A 97 12.12 12.61 -6.13
CA ARG A 97 11.91 11.55 -5.14
C ARG A 97 10.58 10.85 -5.38
N ILE A 98 10.61 9.52 -5.44
CA ILE A 98 9.42 8.67 -5.58
C ILE A 98 8.74 8.56 -4.21
N ILE A 99 7.46 8.94 -4.16
CA ILE A 99 6.62 8.88 -2.96
C ILE A 99 5.76 7.62 -2.95
N CYS A 100 5.29 7.22 -4.13
CA CYS A 100 4.50 6.02 -4.32
C CYS A 100 4.80 5.43 -5.70
N ASP A 101 4.99 4.12 -5.75
CA ASP A 101 5.06 3.30 -6.96
C ASP A 101 4.18 2.06 -6.71
N LEU A 102 2.99 2.06 -7.30
CA LEU A 102 1.98 1.02 -7.16
C LEU A 102 1.81 0.33 -8.51
N LYS A 103 2.04 -0.97 -8.54
CA LYS A 103 1.77 -1.82 -9.70
C LYS A 103 0.66 -2.80 -9.36
N LYS A 104 -0.16 -3.11 -10.36
CA LYS A 104 -1.28 -4.06 -10.26
C LYS A 104 -1.18 -5.08 -11.39
N ARG A 105 -1.86 -6.23 -11.23
CA ARG A 105 -2.05 -7.23 -12.29
C ARG A 105 -0.71 -7.60 -12.97
N GLU A 106 -0.66 -7.56 -14.30
CA GLU A 106 0.54 -7.89 -15.09
C GLU A 106 1.77 -7.07 -14.69
N LYS A 107 1.60 -5.82 -14.23
CA LYS A 107 2.72 -4.98 -13.78
C LYS A 107 3.27 -5.40 -12.43
N ALA A 108 2.49 -6.12 -11.63
CA ALA A 108 2.89 -6.65 -10.34
C ALA A 108 3.55 -8.05 -10.43
N GLY A 109 3.61 -8.67 -11.62
CA GLY A 109 4.24 -9.98 -11.82
C GLY A 109 3.46 -11.10 -11.14
N ASP A 110 4.13 -11.88 -10.27
CA ASP A 110 3.52 -13.00 -9.52
C ASP A 110 2.63 -12.55 -8.33
N PHE A 111 2.38 -11.25 -8.22
CA PHE A 111 1.63 -10.63 -7.14
C PHE A 111 0.42 -9.90 -7.72
N GLU A 112 -0.64 -9.74 -6.94
CA GLU A 112 -1.79 -8.93 -7.39
C GLU A 112 -1.53 -7.43 -7.23
N LEU A 113 -0.70 -7.07 -6.24
CA LEU A 113 -0.23 -5.72 -5.97
C LEU A 113 1.26 -5.75 -5.61
N ASP A 114 2.03 -4.82 -6.16
CA ASP A 114 3.43 -4.53 -5.78
C ASP A 114 3.52 -3.04 -5.43
N LEU A 115 3.82 -2.74 -4.15
CA LEU A 115 3.82 -1.39 -3.61
C LEU A 115 5.19 -1.03 -3.02
N SER A 116 5.71 0.10 -3.48
CA SER A 116 6.81 0.83 -2.84
C SER A 116 6.35 2.24 -2.48
N VAL A 117 6.64 2.70 -1.27
CA VAL A 117 6.23 4.03 -0.79
C VAL A 117 7.30 4.68 0.09
N ASN A 118 7.30 6.00 0.11
CA ASN A 118 8.02 6.84 1.04
C ASN A 118 7.07 7.96 1.48
N LEU A 119 6.18 7.66 2.42
CA LEU A 119 5.05 8.51 2.78
C LEU A 119 5.02 8.84 4.26
N TYR A 120 4.44 9.99 4.59
CA TYR A 120 4.13 10.34 5.97
C TYR A 120 2.68 9.97 6.28
N THR A 121 2.43 9.61 7.53
CA THR A 121 1.07 9.56 8.09
C THR A 121 0.58 10.97 8.38
N LYS A 122 -0.72 11.11 8.68
CA LYS A 122 -1.32 12.38 9.12
C LYS A 122 -0.62 12.96 10.36
N SER A 123 -0.06 12.12 11.23
CA SER A 123 0.69 12.54 12.43
C SER A 123 2.16 12.87 12.16
N GLY A 124 2.63 12.77 10.91
CA GLY A 124 4.02 13.03 10.53
C GLY A 124 4.97 11.86 10.76
N PHE A 125 4.46 10.65 11.01
CA PHE A 125 5.30 9.45 11.06
C PHE A 125 5.73 9.04 9.65
N LEU A 126 7.04 8.86 9.42
CA LEU A 126 7.57 8.40 8.14
C LEU A 126 7.51 6.88 8.03
N PHE A 127 6.75 6.38 7.05
CA PHE A 127 6.76 4.99 6.64
C PHE A 127 7.49 4.84 5.30
N GLU A 128 8.52 3.99 5.28
CA GLU A 128 9.32 3.74 4.10
C GLU A 128 9.29 2.26 3.73
N ALA A 129 8.88 1.98 2.49
CA ALA A 129 8.90 0.68 1.86
C ALA A 129 9.53 0.83 0.46
N THR A 130 10.82 0.56 0.34
CA THR A 130 11.53 0.57 -0.95
C THR A 130 11.30 -0.76 -1.67
N PRO A 131 11.67 -0.92 -2.95
CA PRO A 131 11.45 -2.19 -3.65
C PRO A 131 12.00 -3.46 -2.97
N THR A 132 12.92 -3.32 -2.01
CA THR A 132 13.59 -4.43 -1.33
C THR A 132 13.39 -4.45 0.19
N ILE A 133 13.08 -3.32 0.83
CA ILE A 133 12.99 -3.26 2.30
C ILE A 133 11.79 -2.46 2.78
N ILE A 134 11.25 -2.85 3.94
CA ILE A 134 10.41 -2.00 4.79
C ILE A 134 11.30 -1.48 5.92
N ARG A 135 11.32 -0.16 6.11
CA ARG A 135 11.98 0.52 7.22
C ARG A 135 10.92 1.18 8.10
N VAL A 136 10.90 0.77 9.36
CA VAL A 136 10.00 1.32 10.38
C VAL A 136 10.82 1.59 11.64
N LYS A 137 11.01 2.87 11.99
CA LYS A 137 11.92 3.29 13.08
C LYS A 137 13.32 2.67 12.88
N GLN A 138 13.80 1.89 13.85
CA GLN A 138 15.08 1.18 13.80
C GLN A 138 14.99 -0.23 13.20
N ALA A 139 13.78 -0.71 12.89
CA ALA A 139 13.56 -2.03 12.33
C ALA A 139 13.65 -2.04 10.79
N LEU A 140 14.22 -3.11 10.26
CA LEU A 140 14.33 -3.39 8.84
C LEU A 140 13.76 -4.76 8.55
N LEU A 141 12.82 -4.85 7.61
CA LEU A 141 12.25 -6.10 7.12
C LEU A 141 12.57 -6.24 5.64
N SER A 142 13.17 -7.37 5.26
CA SER A 142 13.56 -7.66 3.89
C SER A 142 13.33 -9.14 3.60
N GLY A 143 12.71 -9.45 2.45
CA GLY A 143 12.57 -10.82 1.97
C GLY A 143 11.69 -11.75 2.82
N ASN A 144 10.87 -11.20 3.73
CA ASN A 144 9.97 -12.01 4.56
C ASN A 144 8.73 -12.42 3.77
N THR A 145 8.14 -13.56 4.16
CA THR A 145 6.80 -13.98 3.73
C THR A 145 5.93 -14.17 4.97
N LEU A 146 4.81 -13.44 5.04
CA LEU A 146 3.85 -13.52 6.14
C LEU A 146 2.50 -13.98 5.61
N VAL A 147 1.82 -14.87 6.35
CA VAL A 147 0.61 -15.56 5.88
C VAL A 147 -0.46 -15.56 6.96
N GLY A 148 -1.70 -15.22 6.61
CA GLY A 148 -2.89 -15.49 7.44
C GLY A 148 -3.02 -14.70 8.75
N CYS A 149 -2.21 -13.68 8.96
CA CYS A 149 -2.25 -12.83 10.14
C CYS A 149 -3.46 -11.86 10.12
N LYS A 150 -3.97 -11.46 11.30
CA LYS A 150 -4.91 -10.33 11.41
C LYS A 150 -4.30 -9.01 10.91
N TYR A 151 -3.02 -8.81 11.24
CA TYR A 151 -2.18 -7.74 10.74
C TYR A 151 -0.73 -8.22 10.70
N ALA A 152 0.11 -7.69 9.80
CA ALA A 152 1.50 -8.12 9.70
C ALA A 152 2.44 -7.26 10.57
N ILE A 153 2.26 -5.94 10.52
CA ILE A 153 3.08 -4.96 11.24
C ILE A 153 2.16 -4.01 12.01
N ARG A 154 2.45 -3.76 13.29
CA ARG A 154 1.79 -2.71 14.08
C ARG A 154 2.83 -1.70 14.55
N ILE A 155 2.52 -0.43 14.31
CA ILE A 155 3.35 0.72 14.62
C ILE A 155 2.56 1.58 15.59
N ASP A 156 3.08 1.78 16.80
CA ASP A 156 2.53 2.72 17.75
C ASP A 156 3.55 3.86 17.98
N PRO A 157 3.17 5.02 18.51
CA PRO A 157 4.13 6.10 18.81
C PRO A 157 5.32 5.60 19.63
N ASN A 158 5.06 4.76 20.64
CA ASN A 158 6.07 4.27 21.58
C ASN A 158 6.56 2.85 21.27
N ASN A 159 5.80 2.06 20.52
CA ASN A 159 6.09 0.64 20.29
C ASN A 159 6.16 0.30 18.81
N PHE A 160 6.75 -0.84 18.51
CA PHE A 160 6.75 -1.46 17.19
C PHE A 160 6.64 -2.97 17.41
N SER A 161 5.71 -3.62 16.71
CA SER A 161 5.56 -5.06 16.76
C SER A 161 5.32 -5.64 15.37
N ILE A 162 5.87 -6.83 15.16
CA ILE A 162 5.61 -7.67 14.00
C ILE A 162 4.80 -8.84 14.52
N SER A 163 3.69 -9.15 13.86
CA SER A 163 2.91 -10.32 14.22
C SER A 163 3.70 -11.59 13.91
N ILE A 164 3.69 -12.52 14.86
CA ILE A 164 4.12 -13.89 14.61
C ILE A 164 2.89 -14.67 14.19
N CYS A 165 2.99 -15.25 13.00
CA CYS A 165 2.04 -16.13 12.33
C CYS A 165 2.87 -17.33 11.89
#